data_AF-X1F3Q1-F1
#
_entry.id   AF-X1F3Q1-F1
#
_cell.length_a   1.000
_cell.length_b   1.000
_cell.length_c   1.000
_cell.angle_alpha   90.00
_cell.angle_beta   90.00
_cell.angle_gamma   90.00
#
_symmetry.space_group_name_H-M   'P 1'
#
loop_
_entity.id
_entity.type
_entity.pdbx_description
1 polymer ?
#
loop_
_entity_poly.entity_id
_entity_poly.type
_entity_poly.pdbx_seq_one_letter_code
_entity_poly.pdbx_strand_id
1 'polypeptide(L)' 'GLVPTGMNCFMAPEGVVPGVAENAMIRQGYRENSNVKRMEELVNLITVSRLYEMNMNLLRKRRENAKAMIDVAKS' A
#
# COMPACT_ATOMS: atom_id res chain seq x y z
N GLY A 1 17.93 1.52 2.78
CA GLY A 1 17.47 1.08 1.45
C GLY A 1 17.59 2.24 0.49
N LEU A 2 17.57 1.99 -0.81
CA LEU A 2 17.59 3.06 -1.80
C LEU A 2 16.30 3.90 -1.72
N VAL A 3 16.40 5.19 -1.99
CA VAL A 3 15.27 6.13 -1.95
C VAL A 3 14.77 6.38 -3.38
N PRO A 4 13.47 6.20 -3.68
CA PRO A 4 12.95 6.47 -5.02
C PRO A 4 12.96 7.98 -5.31
N THR A 5 13.50 8.38 -6.47
CA THR A 5 13.57 9.79 -6.91
C THR A 5 12.68 10.10 -8.11
N GLY A 6 11.81 9.16 -8.50
CA GLY A 6 10.95 9.25 -9.68
C GLY A 6 11.61 8.72 -10.95
N MET A 7 10.83 8.61 -12.03
CA MET A 7 11.31 8.13 -13.35
C MET A 7 12.04 6.77 -13.32
N ASN A 8 11.64 5.86 -12.41
CA ASN A 8 12.33 4.58 -12.15
C ASN A 8 13.78 4.72 -11.66
N CYS A 9 14.18 5.89 -11.16
CA CYS A 9 15.50 6.14 -10.58
C CYS A 9 15.47 6.04 -9.05
N PHE A 10 16.61 5.64 -8.49
CA PHE A 10 16.81 5.46 -7.07
C PHE A 10 18.11 6.14 -6.63
N MET A 11 18.10 6.75 -5.45
CA MET A 11 19.24 7.39 -4.83
C MET A 11 19.79 6.53 -3.70
N ALA A 12 21.11 6.37 -3.68
CA ALA A 12 21.81 5.73 -2.58
C ALA A 12 21.85 6.68 -1.37
N PRO A 13 21.68 6.16 -0.13
CA PRO A 13 21.92 6.94 1.08
C PRO A 13 23.36 7.48 1.16
N GLU A 14 23.57 8.53 1.95
CA GLU A 14 24.92 9.07 2.18
C GLU A 14 25.90 8.00 2.69
N GLY A 15 27.14 8.04 2.18
CA GLY A 15 28.20 7.12 2.57
C GLY A 15 28.19 5.75 1.88
N VAL A 16 27.22 5.46 1.00
CA VAL A 16 27.22 4.23 0.20
C VAL A 16 28.11 4.43 -1.04
N VAL A 17 29.14 3.60 -1.15
CA VAL A 17 30.03 3.56 -2.33
C VAL A 17 29.52 2.51 -3.32
N PRO A 18 29.34 2.85 -4.62
CA PRO A 18 28.96 1.88 -5.63
C PRO A 18 29.99 0.73 -5.73
N GLY A 19 29.51 -0.51 -5.63
CA GLY A 19 30.31 -1.70 -5.87
C GLY A 19 30.25 -2.16 -7.33
N VAL A 20 31.16 -3.07 -7.71
CA VAL A 20 31.12 -3.72 -9.03
C VAL A 20 29.93 -4.68 -9.07
N ALA A 21 29.17 -4.65 -10.17
CA ALA A 21 28.06 -5.59 -10.37
C ALA A 21 28.60 -6.98 -10.73
N GLU A 22 28.54 -7.91 -9.79
CA GLU A 22 28.90 -9.31 -10.02
C GLU A 22 27.79 -10.01 -10.83
N ASN A 23 28.16 -10.78 -11.86
CA ASN A 23 27.25 -11.60 -12.68
C ASN A 23 26.18 -10.83 -13.49
N ALA A 24 26.40 -9.55 -13.78
CA ALA A 24 25.52 -8.81 -14.68
C ALA A 24 25.76 -9.22 -16.15
N MET A 25 24.68 -9.51 -16.89
CA MET A 25 24.74 -9.84 -18.31
C MET A 25 23.73 -9.00 -19.10
N ILE A 26 24.19 -8.33 -20.15
CA ILE A 26 23.34 -7.47 -20.98
C ILE A 26 22.62 -8.31 -22.04
N ARG A 27 21.29 -8.21 -22.09
CA ARG A 27 20.45 -8.84 -23.13
C ARG A 27 19.89 -7.77 -24.06
N GLN A 28 20.44 -7.68 -25.28
CA GLN A 28 19.98 -6.69 -26.26
C GLN A 28 18.59 -7.03 -26.81
N GLY A 29 17.81 -6.00 -27.15
CA GLY A 29 16.44 -6.14 -27.66
C GLY A 29 15.42 -6.62 -26.61
N TYR A 30 15.82 -6.79 -25.34
CA TYR A 30 14.97 -7.23 -24.26
C TYR A 30 14.62 -6.05 -23.34
N ARG A 31 13.36 -5.98 -22.89
CA ARG A 31 12.90 -5.02 -21.88
C ARG A 31 12.35 -5.79 -20.70
N GLU A 32 12.90 -5.52 -19.51
CA GLU A 32 12.39 -6.10 -18.27
C GLU A 32 10.93 -5.65 -18.05
N ASN A 33 10.06 -6.61 -17.72
CA ASN A 33 8.67 -6.33 -17.42
C ASN A 33 8.50 -6.06 -15.92
N SER A 34 7.40 -5.39 -15.55
CA SER A 34 7.06 -5.23 -14.14
C SER A 34 6.88 -6.60 -13.49
N ASN A 35 7.41 -6.75 -12.28
CA ASN A 35 7.21 -7.92 -11.43
C ASN A 35 5.85 -7.91 -10.71
N VAL A 36 5.02 -6.87 -10.93
CA VAL A 36 3.71 -6.73 -10.28
C VAL A 36 2.66 -7.60 -10.95
N LYS A 37 1.98 -8.42 -10.15
CA LYS A 37 0.87 -9.27 -10.58
C LYS A 37 -0.45 -8.52 -10.43
N ARG A 38 -0.88 -7.87 -11.52
CA ARG A 38 -2.07 -6.99 -11.55
C ARG A 38 -3.35 -7.60 -10.93
N MET A 39 -3.61 -8.89 -11.12
CA MET A 39 -4.81 -9.53 -10.57
C MET A 39 -4.78 -9.65 -9.04
N GLU A 40 -3.62 -10.00 -8.47
CA GLU A 40 -3.45 -10.07 -7.02
C GLU A 40 -3.63 -8.68 -6.40
N GLU A 41 -3.06 -7.65 -7.03
CA GLU A 41 -3.19 -6.26 -6.54
C GLU A 41 -4.62 -5.72 -6.62
N LEU A 42 -5.40 -6.10 -7.63
CA LEU A 42 -6.82 -5.72 -7.71
C LEU A 42 -7.63 -6.35 -6.57
N VAL A 43 -7.36 -7.62 -6.24
CA VAL A 43 -8.00 -8.30 -5.11
C VAL A 43 -7.60 -7.66 -3.78
N ASN A 44 -6.34 -7.25 -3.63
CA ASN A 44 -5.89 -6.49 -2.47
C ASN A 44 -6.67 -5.18 -2.32
N LEU A 45 -6.87 -4.44 -3.41
CA LEU A 45 -7.64 -3.19 -3.38
C LEU A 45 -9.11 -3.43 -2.98
N ILE A 46 -9.76 -4.45 -3.54
CA ILE A 46 -11.13 -4.83 -3.15
C ILE A 46 -11.20 -5.18 -1.65
N THR A 47 -10.20 -5.89 -1.14
CA THR A 47 -10.12 -6.29 0.27
C THR A 47 -10.00 -5.07 1.17
N VAL A 48 -9.13 -4.12 0.82
CA VAL A 48 -8.99 -2.84 1.55
C VAL A 48 -10.31 -2.07 1.55
N SER A 49 -11.01 -1.98 0.42
CA SER A 49 -12.31 -1.30 0.34
C SER A 49 -13.36 -1.93 1.24
N ARG A 50 -13.47 -3.27 1.26
CA ARG A 50 -14.40 -3.98 2.14
C ARG A 50 -14.08 -3.78 3.61
N LEU A 51 -12.80 -3.84 3.98
CA LEU A 51 -12.36 -3.59 5.37
C LEU A 51 -12.72 -2.16 5.80
N TYR A 52 -12.52 -1.18 4.92
CA TYR A 52 -12.93 0.20 5.17
C TYR A 52 -14.45 0.32 5.39
N GLU A 53 -15.26 -0.26 4.50
CA GLU A 53 -16.72 -0.26 4.63
C GLU A 53 -17.19 -0.91 5.94
N MET A 54 -16.61 -2.05 6.30
CA MET A 54 -16.92 -2.74 7.56
C MET A 54 -16.59 -1.88 8.78
N ASN A 55 -15.41 -1.26 8.80
CA ASN A 55 -14.99 -0.38 9.89
C ASN A 55 -15.93 0.83 10.03
N MET A 56 -16.33 1.42 8.91
CA MET A 56 -17.24 2.56 8.91
C MET A 56 -18.66 2.19 9.37
N ASN A 57 -19.15 1.02 8.94
CA ASN A 57 -20.43 0.48 9.39
C ASN A 57 -20.43 0.20 10.90
N LEU A 58 -19.35 -0.38 11.43
CA LEU A 58 -19.18 -0.59 12.87
C LEU A 58 -19.20 0.74 13.63
N LEU A 59 -18.46 1.73 13.15
CA LEU A 59 -18.41 3.05 13.78
C LEU A 59 -19.80 3.73 13.79
N ARG A 60 -20.55 3.62 12.69
CA ARG A 60 -21.92 4.15 12.60
C ARG A 60 -22.85 3.49 13.63
N LYS A 61 -22.85 2.17 13.72
CA LYS A 61 -23.64 1.44 14.72
C LYS A 61 -23.26 1.82 16.14
N ARG A 62 -21.96 2.00 16.42
CA ARG A 62 -21.50 2.48 17.74
C ARG A 62 -22.05 3.87 18.07
N ARG A 63 -22.08 4.78 17.10
CA ARG A 63 -22.65 6.13 17.29
C ARG A 63 -24.17 6.07 17.55
N GLU A 64 -24.90 5.25 16.81
CA GLU A 64 -26.34 5.05 17.00
C GLU A 64 -26.64 4.52 18.41
N ASN A 65 -25.92 3.49 18.85
CA ASN A 65 -26.08 2.93 20.20
C ASN A 65 -25.75 3.96 21.28
N ALA A 66 -24.65 4.71 21.13
CA ALA A 66 -24.27 5.76 22.08
C ALA A 66 -25.35 6.84 22.19
N LYS A 67 -25.93 7.25 21.05
CA LYS A 67 -27.05 8.21 21.04
C LYS A 67 -28.27 7.65 21.77
N ALA A 68 -28.66 6.42 21.49
CA ALA A 68 -29.79 5.78 22.17
C ALA A 68 -29.60 5.72 23.69
N MET A 69 -28.39 5.41 24.17
CA MET A 69 -28.10 5.42 25.61
C MET A 69 -28.20 6.82 26.22
N ILE A 70 -27.76 7.86 25.51
CA ILE A 70 -27.90 9.25 25.96
C ILE A 70 -29.37 9.65 26.04
N ASP A 71 -30.18 9.25 25.07
CA ASP A 71 -31.61 9.57 25.05
C ASP A 71 -32.34 8.91 26.23
N VAL A 72 -32.02 7.65 26.55
CA VAL A 72 -32.56 6.96 27.74
C VAL A 72 -32.12 7.61 29.06
N ALA A 73 -30.89 8.13 29.13
CA ALA A 73 -30.39 8.79 30.34
C ALA A 73 -31.01 10.19 30.59
N LYS A 74 -31.64 10.79 29.57
CA LYS A 74 -32.30 12.11 29.65
C LYS A 74 -33.81 12.04 29.95
N SER A 75 -34.43 10.87 29.75
CA SER A 75 -35.82 10.57 30.11
C SER A 75 -35.94 10.00 31.52
#